data_AF-A0A465FNV1-F1
#
_entry.id   AF-A0A465FNV1-F1
#
_cell.length_a   1.000
_cell.length_b   1.000
_cell.length_c   1.000
_cell.angle_alpha   90.00
_cell.angle_beta   90.00
_cell.angle_gamma   90.00
#
_symmetry.space_group_name_H-M   'P 1'
#
loop_
_entity.id
_entity.type
_entity.pdbx_description
1 polymer ?
#
loop_
_entity_poly.entity_id
_entity_poly.type
_entity_poly.pdbx_seq_one_letter_code
_entity_poly.pdbx_strand_id
1 'polypeptide(L)'
;MPGLIAKQPNSLYCRISTVVEAPTHDNMTKEELEDLLITQRSLDINLVTLDQWLAVYEVDFNVAIEQLGSACSSFEKTKEWLEEVGYQQADVFMEKIAYRWDEWEEEDD
;
A
#
# COMPACT_ATOMS: atom_id res chain seq x y z
N MET A 1 7.18 -12.25 1.71
CA MET A 1 5.79 -11.79 1.88
C MET A 1 5.56 -10.68 0.88
N PRO A 2 4.75 -10.88 -0.16
CA PRO A 2 4.63 -9.89 -1.22
C PRO A 2 3.69 -8.77 -0.76
N GLY A 3 4.27 -7.74 -0.16
CA GLY A 3 3.55 -6.54 0.26
C GLY A 3 4.48 -5.52 0.90
N LEU A 4 4.22 -4.25 0.61
CA LEU A 4 4.99 -3.11 1.08
C LEU A 4 4.24 -2.44 2.24
N ILE A 5 4.99 -2.12 3.29
CA ILE A 5 4.50 -1.33 4.43
C ILE A 5 4.98 0.10 4.24
N ALA A 6 4.04 1.05 4.29
CA ALA A 6 4.35 2.46 4.18
C ALA A 6 3.52 3.29 5.17
N LYS A 7 4.10 4.41 5.58
CA LYS A 7 3.38 5.42 6.36
C LYS A 7 2.64 6.38 5.43
N GLN A 8 1.34 6.45 5.60
CA GLN A 8 0.42 7.28 4.84
C GLN A 8 0.57 8.77 5.19
N PRO A 9 0.12 9.68 4.31
CA PRO A 9 0.15 11.13 4.58
C PRO A 9 -0.60 11.55 5.85
N ASN A 10 -1.64 10.81 6.24
CA ASN A 10 -2.39 11.01 7.48
C ASN A 10 -1.69 10.48 8.75
N SER A 11 -0.43 10.06 8.65
CA SER A 11 0.40 9.50 9.73
C SER A 11 0.02 8.08 10.22
N LEU A 12 -0.91 7.41 9.55
CA LEU A 12 -1.23 6.00 9.76
C LEU A 12 -0.41 5.10 8.82
N TYR A 13 -0.53 3.79 8.96
CA TYR A 13 0.20 2.83 8.14
C TYR A 13 -0.74 2.08 7.19
N CYS A 14 -0.21 1.74 6.02
CA CYS A 14 -0.87 0.87 5.07
C CYS A 14 0.03 -0.28 4.63
N ARG A 15 -0.61 -1.34 4.14
CA ARG A 15 0.01 -2.48 3.48
C ARG A 15 -0.53 -2.61 2.06
N ILE A 16 0.33 -2.37 1.07
CA ILE A 16 0.01 -2.55 -0.35
C ILE A 16 0.56 -3.89 -0.81
N SER A 17 -0.29 -4.77 -1.32
CA SER A 17 0.15 -6.08 -1.81
C SER A 17 0.71 -5.96 -3.22
N THR A 18 1.86 -6.57 -3.47
CA THR A 18 2.44 -6.63 -4.83
C THR A 18 1.84 -7.77 -5.67
N VAL A 19 0.96 -8.60 -5.11
CA VAL A 19 0.26 -9.67 -5.86
C VAL A 19 -1.07 -9.19 -6.40
N VAL A 20 -1.84 -8.51 -5.56
CA VAL A 20 -3.17 -7.99 -5.93
C VAL A 20 -3.12 -6.51 -6.31
N GLU A 21 -1.92 -5.91 -6.26
CA GLU A 21 -1.65 -4.53 -6.69
C GLU A 21 -2.60 -3.50 -6.08
N ALA A 22 -2.94 -3.70 -4.81
CA ALA A 22 -3.98 -2.92 -4.13
C ALA A 22 -3.68 -2.77 -2.62
N PRO A 23 -4.23 -1.73 -1.98
CA PRO A 23 -4.18 -1.61 -0.53
C PRO A 23 -4.98 -2.77 0.08
N THR A 24 -4.32 -3.56 0.90
CA THR A 24 -4.97 -4.69 1.62
C THR A 24 -5.36 -4.32 3.04
N HIS A 25 -4.62 -3.36 3.61
CA HIS A 25 -4.87 -2.78 4.92
C HIS A 25 -4.42 -1.32 4.83
N ASP A 26 -5.19 -0.43 5.39
CA ASP A 26 -5.00 1.02 5.34
C ASP A 26 -5.48 1.65 6.65
N ASN A 27 -5.04 2.88 6.92
CA ASN A 27 -5.40 3.63 8.13
C ASN A 27 -5.09 2.87 9.43
N MET A 28 -4.07 2.01 9.42
CA MET A 28 -3.67 1.26 10.60
C MET A 28 -2.87 2.14 11.55
N THR A 29 -3.22 2.08 12.83
CA THR A 29 -2.37 2.57 13.89
C THR A 29 -1.09 1.73 14.00
N LYS A 30 -0.11 2.25 14.74
CA LYS A 30 1.16 1.53 14.99
C LYS A 30 0.92 0.18 15.71
N GLU A 31 -0.05 0.13 16.62
CA GLU A 31 -0.43 -1.08 17.36
C GLU A 31 -1.07 -2.12 16.42
N GLU A 32 -2.00 -1.71 15.56
CA GLU A 32 -2.63 -2.60 14.58
C GLU A 32 -1.61 -3.15 13.58
N LEU A 33 -0.63 -2.33 13.18
CA LEU A 33 0.48 -2.79 12.34
C LEU A 33 1.34 -3.82 13.07
N GLU A 34 1.65 -3.61 14.35
CA GLU A 34 2.41 -4.55 15.16
C GLU A 34 1.72 -5.92 15.22
N ASP A 35 0.43 -5.92 15.56
CA ASP A 35 -0.39 -7.12 15.65
C ASP A 35 -0.47 -7.85 14.30
N LEU A 36 -0.60 -7.11 13.20
CA LEU A 36 -0.60 -7.68 11.85
C LEU A 36 0.74 -8.36 11.53
N LEU A 37 1.86 -7.71 11.83
CA LEU A 37 3.19 -8.25 11.54
C LEU A 37 3.51 -9.48 12.41
N ILE A 38 3.06 -9.49 13.68
CA ILE A 38 3.17 -10.66 14.57
C ILE A 38 2.31 -11.81 14.03
N THR A 39 1.06 -11.54 13.68
CA THR A 39 0.10 -12.54 13.19
C THR A 39 0.60 -13.18 11.90
N GLN A 40 1.18 -12.38 11.01
CA GLN A 40 1.77 -12.85 9.74
C GLN A 40 3.17 -13.49 9.93
N ARG A 41 3.70 -13.53 11.15
CA ARG A 41 5.04 -14.02 11.51
C ARG A 41 6.17 -13.27 10.78
N SER A 42 5.95 -12.00 10.45
CA SER A 42 6.96 -11.08 9.91
C SER A 42 7.78 -10.39 10.99
N LEU A 43 7.19 -10.20 12.16
CA LEU A 43 7.82 -9.58 13.32
C LEU A 43 7.86 -10.58 14.47
N ASP A 44 9.06 -10.79 15.00
CA ASP A 44 9.24 -11.46 16.29
C ASP A 44 9.66 -10.41 17.32
N ILE A 45 8.70 -9.99 18.14
CA ILE A 45 8.88 -8.99 19.19
C ILE A 45 9.93 -9.37 20.24
N ASN A 46 10.28 -10.66 20.34
CA ASN A 46 11.34 -11.10 21.24
C ASN A 46 12.74 -10.82 20.68
N LEU A 47 12.85 -10.56 19.37
CA LEU A 47 14.11 -10.34 18.67
C LEU A 47 14.33 -8.88 18.25
N VAL A 48 13.27 -8.20 17.83
CA VAL A 48 13.35 -6.85 17.26
C VAL A 48 12.09 -6.06 17.58
N THR A 49 12.21 -4.78 17.89
CA THR A 49 11.04 -3.91 18.10
C THR A 49 10.42 -3.50 16.76
N LEU A 50 9.15 -3.11 16.77
CA LEU A 50 8.49 -2.61 15.56
C LEU A 50 9.27 -1.44 14.92
N ASP A 51 9.80 -0.49 15.71
CA ASP A 51 10.56 0.65 15.17
C ASP A 51 11.84 0.23 14.45
N GLN A 52 12.54 -0.78 14.98
CA GLN A 52 13.75 -1.33 14.35
C GLN A 52 13.40 -2.09 13.07
N TRP A 53 12.27 -2.79 13.05
CA TRP A 53 11.77 -3.46 11.85
C TRP A 53 11.38 -2.44 10.77
N LEU A 54 10.63 -1.40 11.15
CA LEU A 54 10.23 -0.31 10.25
C LEU A 54 11.43 0.41 9.66
N ALA A 55 12.48 0.68 10.46
CA ALA A 55 13.70 1.31 9.96
C ALA A 55 14.40 0.55 8.82
N VAL A 56 14.11 -0.75 8.64
CA VAL A 56 14.70 -1.60 7.59
C VAL A 56 13.71 -1.89 6.46
N TYR A 57 12.43 -2.08 6.78
CA TYR A 57 11.43 -2.60 5.84
C TYR A 57 10.31 -1.62 5.47
N GLU A 58 10.15 -0.51 6.21
CA GLU A 58 9.25 0.57 5.82
C GLU A 58 9.76 1.20 4.53
N VAL A 59 8.85 1.41 3.59
CA VAL A 59 9.14 2.13 2.34
C VAL A 59 8.37 3.44 2.29
N ASP A 60 8.89 4.39 1.52
CA ASP A 60 8.18 5.62 1.22
C ASP A 60 6.81 5.33 0.61
N PHE A 61 5.79 6.09 1.04
CA PHE A 61 4.43 5.95 0.53
C PHE A 61 4.37 6.05 -0.99
N ASN A 62 5.12 6.98 -1.59
CA ASN A 62 5.22 7.12 -3.05
C ASN A 62 5.72 5.86 -3.75
N VAL A 63 6.67 5.13 -3.14
CA VAL A 63 7.18 3.87 -3.69
C VAL A 63 6.16 2.76 -3.53
N ALA A 64 5.43 2.75 -2.41
CA ALA A 64 4.39 1.77 -2.16
C ALA A 64 3.22 1.90 -3.15
N ILE A 65 2.74 3.12 -3.39
CA ILE A 65 1.60 3.36 -4.30
C ILE A 65 1.95 3.09 -5.77
N GLU A 66 3.23 3.11 -6.15
CA GLU A 66 3.67 2.66 -7.48
C GLU A 66 3.41 1.17 -7.73
N GLN A 67 2.99 0.40 -6.72
CA GLN A 67 2.54 -0.99 -6.90
C GLN A 67 1.05 -1.11 -7.21
N LEU A 68 0.28 0.00 -7.20
CA LEU A 68 -1.15 -0.01 -7.46
C LEU A 68 -1.47 -0.29 -8.93
N GLY A 69 -2.41 -1.19 -9.17
CA GLY A 69 -2.83 -1.65 -10.49
C GLY A 69 -4.29 -2.12 -10.50
N SER A 70 -4.76 -2.55 -11.67
CA SER A 70 -6.16 -2.92 -11.90
C SER A 70 -6.57 -4.27 -11.32
N ALA A 71 -5.61 -5.07 -10.85
CA ALA A 71 -5.84 -6.43 -10.42
C ALA A 71 -6.92 -6.60 -9.34
N CYS A 72 -7.16 -5.57 -8.50
CA CYS A 72 -8.14 -5.66 -7.41
C CYS A 72 -8.95 -4.38 -7.14
N SER A 73 -8.71 -3.29 -7.89
CA SER A 73 -9.42 -2.02 -7.71
C SER A 73 -9.62 -1.31 -9.04
N SER A 74 -10.69 -0.51 -9.17
CA SER A 74 -10.88 0.37 -10.33
C SER A 74 -10.06 1.65 -10.17
N PHE A 75 -9.78 2.32 -11.29
CA PHE A 75 -9.04 3.60 -11.31
C PHE A 75 -9.66 4.63 -10.36
N GLU A 76 -10.98 4.79 -10.41
CA GLU A 76 -11.73 5.71 -9.55
C GLU A 76 -11.61 5.35 -8.06
N LYS A 77 -11.76 4.07 -7.70
CA LYS A 77 -11.63 3.63 -6.29
C LYS A 77 -10.22 3.83 -5.76
N THR A 78 -9.21 3.58 -6.58
CA THR A 78 -7.82 3.80 -6.19
C THR A 78 -7.53 5.29 -5.98
N LYS A 79 -8.10 6.15 -6.83
CA LYS A 79 -8.02 7.60 -6.66
C LYS A 79 -8.72 8.06 -5.37
N GLU A 80 -9.95 7.61 -5.12
CA GLU A 80 -10.70 7.93 -3.90
C GLU A 80 -9.90 7.54 -2.66
N TRP A 81 -9.32 6.34 -2.63
CA TRP A 81 -8.46 5.90 -1.54
C TRP A 81 -7.23 6.81 -1.34
N LEU A 82 -6.55 7.22 -2.41
CA LEU A 82 -5.42 8.16 -2.32
C LEU A 82 -5.85 9.50 -1.70
N GLU A 83 -7.01 10.02 -2.07
CA GLU A 83 -7.57 11.25 -1.49
C GLU A 83 -7.92 11.07 0.00
N GLU A 84 -8.56 9.94 0.36
CA GLU A 84 -8.93 9.63 1.75
C GLU A 84 -7.73 9.56 2.69
N VAL A 85 -6.61 8.99 2.23
CA VAL A 85 -5.38 8.90 3.04
C VAL A 85 -4.58 10.21 3.06
N GLY A 86 -5.08 11.26 2.38
CA GLY A 86 -4.54 12.62 2.38
C GLY A 86 -3.50 12.88 1.29
N TYR A 87 -3.40 12.03 0.26
CA TYR A 87 -2.43 12.20 -0.82
C TYR A 87 -2.84 13.33 -1.78
N GLN A 88 -2.15 14.46 -1.68
CA GLN A 88 -2.52 15.71 -2.37
C GLN A 88 -2.37 15.67 -3.90
N GLN A 89 -1.61 14.71 -4.46
CA GLN A 89 -1.32 14.61 -5.89
C GLN A 89 -2.01 13.40 -6.54
N ALA A 90 -3.15 12.97 -6.00
CA ALA A 90 -3.87 11.79 -6.47
C ALA A 90 -4.15 11.83 -7.97
N ASP A 91 -4.68 12.95 -8.49
CA ASP A 91 -4.95 13.12 -9.93
C ASP A 91 -3.71 12.88 -10.81
N VAL A 92 -2.64 13.64 -10.54
CA VAL A 92 -1.39 13.58 -11.33
C VAL A 92 -0.75 12.20 -11.25
N PHE A 93 -0.80 11.58 -10.07
CA PHE A 93 -0.26 10.25 -9.87
C PHE A 93 -1.07 9.19 -10.61
N MET A 94 -2.39 9.24 -10.53
CA MET A 94 -3.28 8.31 -11.22
C MET A 94 -3.12 8.41 -12.74
N GLU A 95 -2.99 9.62 -13.30
CA GLU A 95 -2.65 9.81 -14.71
C GLU A 95 -1.32 9.14 -15.10
N LYS A 96 -0.30 9.25 -14.24
CA LYS A 96 1.02 8.61 -14.47
C LYS A 96 0.92 7.08 -14.51
N ILE A 97 0.04 6.47 -13.73
CA ILE A 97 -0.12 5.01 -13.63
C ILE A 97 -1.33 4.45 -14.38
N ALA A 98 -2.04 5.28 -15.15
CA ALA A 98 -3.26 4.91 -15.87
C ALA A 98 -3.06 3.71 -16.80
N TYR A 99 -1.88 3.59 -17.43
CA TYR A 99 -1.54 2.48 -18.32
C TYR A 99 -1.71 1.09 -17.67
N ARG A 100 -1.63 0.98 -16.34
CA ARG A 100 -1.82 -0.29 -15.61
C ARG A 100 -3.28 -0.72 -15.55
N TRP A 101 -4.21 0.19 -15.80
CA TRP A 101 -5.63 -0.11 -15.97
C TRP A 101 -5.98 -0.38 -17.44
N ASP A 102 -5.28 0.27 -18.37
CA ASP A 102 -5.47 0.05 -19.80
C ASP A 102 -4.94 -1.33 -20.26
N GLU A 103 -3.85 -1.84 -19.66
CA GLU A 103 -3.27 -3.15 -20.00
C GLU A 103 -4.24 -4.34 -19.83
N TRP A 104 -5.31 -4.19 -19.05
CA TRP A 104 -6.30 -5.26 -18.81
C TRP A 104 -7.56 -5.13 -19.67
N GLU A 105 -7.75 -4.03 -20.40
CA GLU A 105 -8.85 -3.91 -21.38
C GLU A 105 -8.52 -4.54 -22.74
N GLU A 106 -7.25 -4.90 -23.02
CA GLU A 106 -6.83 -5.49 -24.30
C GLU A 106 -6.85 -7.03 -24.37
N GLU A 107 -7.22 -7.75 -23.28
CA GLU A 107 -7.23 -9.24 -23.28
C GLU A 107 -8.63 -9.89 -23.48
N ASP A 108 -9.68 -9.12 -23.78
CA ASP A 108 -11.04 -9.62 -24.03
C ASP A 108 -11.47 -9.54 -25.54
N ASP A 109 -10.66 -10.09 -26.46
CA ASP A 109 -11.06 -10.31 -27.88
C ASP A 109 -10.86 -11.77 -28.34
#